data_AF-A0A932PAI6-F1
#
_entry.id   AF-A0A932PAI6-F1
#
_cell.length_a   1.000
_cell.length_b   1.000
_cell.length_c   1.000
_cell.angle_alpha   90.00
_cell.angle_beta   90.00
_cell.angle_gamma   90.00
#
_symmetry.space_group_name_H-M   'P 1'
#
loop_
_entity.id
_entity.type
_entity.pdbx_description
1 polymer ?
#
loop_
_entity_poly.entity_id
_entity_poly.type
_entity_poly.pdbx_seq_one_letter_code
_entity_poly.pdbx_strand_id
1 'polypeptide(L)'
;MKRTTAVSTPTGRSDQGPLGDSGELLRRYAHGDERAAEEIFQRYVSRLVRLARSRLSTKLAARLDAEDVVMSAYRSFFVRARRGQFTWERSGDLWRLLVEITLHKLYRQVDRHRAARRSVDVEVAFAGDDSSVL
;
A
#
# COMPACT_ATOMS: atom_id res chain seq x y z
N MET A 1 -1.40 -44.96 25.87
CA MET A 1 -2.36 -45.40 24.83
C MET A 1 -2.78 -44.19 24.00
N LYS A 2 -2.96 -44.36 22.69
CA LYS A 2 -2.92 -43.33 21.64
C LYS A 2 -4.33 -42.90 21.20
N ARG A 3 -4.58 -41.60 20.96
CA ARG A 3 -5.55 -41.02 20.00
C ARG A 3 -5.07 -39.59 19.69
N THR A 4 -4.25 -39.32 18.68
CA THR A 4 -4.57 -39.18 17.24
C THR A 4 -5.83 -38.35 16.98
N THR A 5 -5.66 -37.07 16.70
CA THR A 5 -6.49 -36.34 15.74
C THR A 5 -5.55 -35.47 14.91
N ALA A 6 -5.57 -35.74 13.61
CA ALA A 6 -4.68 -35.19 12.62
C ALA A 6 -4.91 -33.68 12.46
N VAL A 7 -3.82 -32.91 12.43
CA VAL A 7 -3.82 -31.59 11.80
C VAL A 7 -3.15 -31.73 10.44
N SER A 8 -3.89 -31.31 9.42
CA SER A 8 -3.61 -31.47 8.01
C SER A 8 -2.41 -30.65 7.56
N THR A 9 -1.54 -31.27 6.78
CA THR A 9 -0.59 -30.64 5.83
C THR A 9 -0.65 -31.53 4.58
N PRO A 10 -0.46 -31.08 3.32
CA PRO A 10 0.29 -29.90 2.86
C PRO A 10 -0.38 -29.12 1.71
N THR A 11 0.08 -27.89 1.39
CA THR A 11 0.26 -27.36 0.01
C THR A 11 0.56 -25.86 0.06
N GLY A 12 1.73 -25.47 -0.46
CA GLY A 12 2.11 -24.07 -0.66
C GLY A 12 3.58 -23.81 -0.38
N ARG A 13 4.44 -24.22 -1.32
CA ARG A 13 5.88 -23.92 -1.35
C ARG A 13 6.10 -22.39 -1.24
N SER A 14 7.03 -21.98 -0.37
CA SER A 14 7.68 -20.63 -0.25
C SER A 14 7.17 -19.68 0.84
N ASP A 15 7.47 -19.94 2.12
CA ASP A 15 7.80 -18.88 3.10
C ASP A 15 8.61 -19.42 4.30
N GLN A 16 9.59 -20.30 4.04
CA GLN A 16 10.50 -20.82 5.06
C GLN A 16 11.83 -20.05 4.95
N GLY A 17 11.79 -18.76 5.31
CA GLY A 17 12.98 -17.99 5.67
C GLY A 17 13.08 -17.88 7.19
N PRO A 18 14.24 -17.47 7.77
CA PRO A 18 14.49 -17.54 9.22
C PRO A 18 13.66 -16.57 10.08
N LEU A 19 12.65 -15.89 9.51
CA LEU A 19 11.70 -15.02 10.21
C LEU A 19 10.28 -15.36 9.74
N GLY A 20 9.47 -15.88 10.65
CA GLY A 20 8.22 -16.57 10.35
C GLY A 20 7.08 -15.73 9.74
N ASP A 21 5.99 -16.48 9.58
CA ASP A 21 4.64 -16.11 9.20
C ASP A 21 4.29 -14.61 9.36
N SER A 22 3.89 -13.97 8.27
CA SER A 22 3.40 -12.58 8.27
C SER A 22 2.27 -12.31 9.28
N GLY A 23 1.48 -13.35 9.60
CA GLY A 23 0.47 -13.29 10.66
C GLY A 23 1.06 -13.15 12.06
N GLU A 24 2.22 -13.74 12.31
CA GLU A 24 2.93 -13.63 13.59
C GLU A 24 3.53 -12.23 13.77
N LEU A 25 4.13 -11.65 12.72
CA LEU A 25 4.61 -10.26 12.76
C LEU A 25 3.47 -9.28 13.08
N LEU A 26 2.31 -9.49 12.47
CA LEU A 26 1.11 -8.71 12.75
C LEU A 26 0.64 -8.86 14.21
N ARG A 27 0.59 -10.09 14.73
CA ARG A 27 0.23 -10.34 16.13
C ARG A 27 1.20 -9.65 17.09
N ARG A 28 2.50 -9.81 16.88
CA ARG A 28 3.54 -9.14 17.68
C ARG A 28 3.36 -7.63 17.67
N TYR A 29 3.15 -7.04 16.50
CA TYR A 29 2.88 -5.60 16.38
C TYR A 29 1.61 -5.17 17.13
N ALA A 30 0.52 -5.94 17.00
CA ALA A 30 -0.74 -5.67 17.70
C ALA A 30 -0.59 -5.73 19.24
N HIS A 31 0.33 -6.56 19.74
CA HIS A 31 0.70 -6.64 21.16
C HIS A 31 1.71 -5.57 21.61
N GLY A 32 2.10 -4.64 20.73
CA GLY A 32 2.97 -3.50 21.06
C GLY A 32 4.46 -3.72 20.76
N ASP A 33 4.83 -4.81 20.08
CA ASP A 33 6.22 -5.03 19.65
C ASP A 33 6.56 -4.12 18.43
N GLU A 34 7.26 -3.02 18.70
CA GLU A 34 7.68 -2.08 17.64
C GLU A 34 8.70 -2.70 16.67
N ARG A 35 9.46 -3.73 17.07
CA ARG A 35 10.40 -4.41 16.17
C ARG A 35 9.66 -5.13 15.05
N ALA A 36 8.47 -5.64 15.34
CA ALA A 36 7.62 -6.25 14.32
C ALA A 36 7.19 -5.25 13.24
N ALA A 37 7.04 -3.95 13.58
CA ALA A 37 6.76 -2.91 12.59
C ALA A 37 7.91 -2.75 11.59
N GLU A 38 9.14 -2.75 12.10
CA GLU A 38 10.34 -2.65 11.27
C GLU A 38 10.54 -3.91 10.41
N GLU A 39 10.33 -5.09 10.97
CA GLU A 39 10.36 -6.36 10.23
C GLU A 39 9.34 -6.37 9.08
N ILE A 40 8.10 -5.92 9.33
CA ILE A 40 7.06 -5.76 8.29
C ILE A 40 7.53 -4.76 7.22
N PHE A 41 8.06 -3.61 7.64
CA PHE A 41 8.50 -2.57 6.72
C PHE A 41 9.60 -3.07 5.77
N GLN A 42 10.68 -3.62 6.33
CA GLN A 42 11.83 -4.14 5.58
C GLN A 42 11.41 -5.25 4.61
N ARG A 43 10.44 -6.09 5.00
CA ARG A 43 9.94 -7.20 4.18
C ARG A 43 9.20 -6.73 2.92
N TYR A 44 8.37 -5.69 3.00
CA TYR A 44 7.46 -5.33 1.89
C TYR A 44 7.78 -4.02 1.16
N VAL A 45 8.56 -3.12 1.76
CA VAL A 45 8.77 -1.76 1.20
C VAL A 45 9.25 -1.81 -0.25
N SER A 46 10.31 -2.56 -0.53
CA SER A 46 10.89 -2.65 -1.89
C SER A 46 9.89 -3.20 -2.91
N ARG A 47 9.04 -4.15 -2.51
CA ARG A 47 8.02 -4.75 -3.39
C ARG A 47 6.85 -3.79 -3.63
N LEU A 48 6.43 -3.05 -2.61
CA LEU A 48 5.38 -2.02 -2.73
C LEU A 48 5.83 -0.84 -3.59
N VAL A 49 7.07 -0.37 -3.43
CA VAL A 49 7.61 0.73 -4.25
C VAL A 49 7.68 0.30 -5.72
N ARG A 50 8.16 -0.92 -6.01
CA ARG A 50 8.15 -1.46 -7.38
C ARG A 50 6.74 -1.59 -7.95
N LEU A 51 5.78 -2.02 -7.14
CA LEU A 51 4.37 -2.09 -7.53
C LEU A 51 3.79 -0.70 -7.82
N ALA A 52 4.05 0.29 -6.98
CA ALA A 52 3.55 1.65 -7.18
C ALA A 52 4.17 2.27 -8.44
N ARG A 53 5.48 2.11 -8.64
CA ARG A 53 6.17 2.57 -9.86
C ARG A 53 5.62 1.93 -11.13
N SER A 54 5.31 0.63 -11.14
CA SER A 54 4.77 -0.04 -12.33
C SER A 54 3.37 0.41 -12.72
N ARG A 55 2.64 1.09 -11.83
CA ARG A 55 1.31 1.66 -12.09
C ARG A 55 1.35 3.11 -12.53
N LEU A 56 2.51 3.77 -12.48
CA LEU A 56 2.70 5.15 -12.91
C LEU A 56 3.26 5.20 -14.34
N SER A 57 2.59 5.93 -15.23
CA SER A 57 3.21 6.31 -16.51
C SER A 57 4.41 7.24 -16.27
N THR A 58 5.38 7.30 -17.19
CA THR A 58 6.59 8.15 -17.07
C THR A 58 6.27 9.61 -16.71
N LYS A 59 5.24 10.21 -17.34
CA LYS A 59 4.80 11.59 -17.07
C LYS A 59 4.25 11.79 -15.66
N LEU A 60 3.64 10.75 -15.10
CA LEU A 60 3.04 10.78 -13.78
C LEU A 60 4.06 10.45 -12.69
N ALA A 61 5.02 9.56 -12.96
CA ALA A 61 6.16 9.26 -12.08
C ALA A 61 7.06 10.48 -11.84
N ALA A 62 7.11 11.44 -12.77
CA ALA A 62 7.81 12.71 -12.58
C ALA A 62 7.09 13.68 -11.60
N ARG A 63 5.82 13.42 -11.28
CA ARG A 63 4.99 14.30 -10.44
C ARG A 63 4.48 13.62 -9.16
N LEU A 64 4.45 12.30 -9.15
CA LEU A 64 4.05 11.47 -8.03
C LEU A 64 5.23 10.63 -7.59
N ASP A 65 5.64 10.79 -6.34
CA ASP A 65 6.64 9.93 -5.74
C ASP A 65 5.99 8.63 -5.23
N ALA A 66 6.40 7.51 -5.82
CA ALA A 66 5.96 6.18 -5.42
C ALA A 66 6.38 5.85 -3.97
N GLU A 67 7.50 6.37 -3.50
CA GLU A 67 7.98 6.17 -2.13
C GLU A 67 7.06 6.91 -1.16
N ASP A 68 6.66 8.14 -1.46
CA ASP A 68 5.70 8.90 -0.64
C ASP A 68 4.35 8.18 -0.51
N VAL A 69 3.87 7.56 -1.59
CA VAL A 69 2.63 6.77 -1.57
C VAL A 69 2.78 5.59 -0.61
N VAL A 70 3.89 4.86 -0.69
CA VAL A 70 4.16 3.70 0.16
C VAL A 70 4.33 4.13 1.62
N MET A 71 5.04 5.22 1.90
CA MET A 71 5.17 5.76 3.26
C MET A 71 3.83 6.20 3.84
N SER A 72 2.97 6.82 3.01
CA SER A 72 1.59 7.15 3.41
C SER A 72 0.73 5.91 3.68
N ALA A 73 0.95 4.82 2.90
CA ALA A 73 0.30 3.54 3.10
C ALA A 73 0.68 2.92 4.45
N TYR A 74 1.98 2.84 4.77
CA TYR A 74 2.47 2.34 6.06
C TYR A 74 1.93 3.15 7.24
N ARG A 75 1.95 4.48 7.16
CA ARG A 75 1.38 5.33 8.22
C ARG A 75 -0.08 5.01 8.49
N SER A 76 -0.87 4.80 7.43
CA SER A 76 -2.30 4.47 7.56
C SER A 76 -2.52 3.05 8.08
N PHE A 77 -1.70 2.11 7.62
CA PHE A 77 -1.71 0.73 8.07
C PHE A 77 -1.42 0.63 9.57
N PHE A 78 -0.30 1.19 10.04
CA PHE A 78 0.10 1.12 11.45
C PHE A 78 -0.91 1.81 12.39
N VAL A 79 -1.47 2.95 11.99
CA VAL A 79 -2.55 3.62 12.75
C VAL A 79 -3.79 2.73 12.88
N ARG A 80 -4.20 2.05 11.81
CA ARG A 80 -5.38 1.17 11.82
C ARG A 80 -5.12 -0.16 12.53
N ALA A 81 -3.91 -0.70 12.39
CA ALA A 81 -3.49 -1.92 13.07
C ALA A 81 -3.46 -1.74 14.59
N ARG A 82 -2.94 -0.61 15.10
CA ARG A 82 -3.00 -0.29 16.55
C ARG A 82 -4.43 -0.10 17.08
N ARG A 83 -5.39 0.22 16.23
CA ARG A 83 -6.81 0.35 16.60
C ARG A 83 -7.57 -0.98 16.54
N GLY A 84 -6.91 -2.09 16.21
CA GLY A 84 -7.55 -3.41 16.08
C GLY A 84 -8.59 -3.49 14.95
N GLN A 85 -8.52 -2.59 13.95
CA GLN A 85 -9.54 -2.47 12.89
C GLN A 85 -9.43 -3.52 11.78
N PHE A 86 -8.72 -4.61 12.03
CA PHE A 86 -8.45 -5.64 11.05
C PHE A 86 -8.64 -7.00 11.72
N THR A 87 -9.47 -7.84 11.10
CA THR A 87 -9.71 -9.22 11.51
C THR A 87 -8.73 -10.10 10.74
N TRP A 88 -7.83 -10.78 11.45
CA TRP A 88 -6.69 -11.47 10.86
C TRP A 88 -6.94 -12.98 10.88
N GLU A 89 -7.33 -13.56 9.74
CA GLU A 89 -7.57 -15.00 9.66
C GLU A 89 -6.44 -15.75 8.94
N ARG A 90 -5.65 -15.08 8.07
CA ARG A 90 -4.57 -15.76 7.33
C ARG A 90 -3.31 -14.91 7.13
N SER A 91 -2.20 -15.64 7.05
CA SER A 91 -0.83 -15.17 6.77
C SER A 91 -0.66 -14.43 5.44
N GLY A 92 -1.56 -14.60 4.47
CA GLY A 92 -1.55 -13.91 3.17
C GLY A 92 -2.24 -12.52 3.16
N ASP A 93 -2.94 -12.17 4.24
CA ASP A 93 -3.79 -10.98 4.27
C ASP A 93 -2.98 -9.68 4.39
N LEU A 94 -1.81 -9.73 5.04
CA LEU A 94 -0.96 -8.55 5.23
C LEU A 94 -0.50 -7.93 3.91
N TRP A 95 0.06 -8.77 3.01
CA TRP A 95 0.51 -8.29 1.71
C TRP A 95 -0.64 -7.70 0.90
N ARG A 96 -1.78 -8.41 0.84
CA ARG A 96 -2.97 -7.95 0.12
C ARG A 96 -3.47 -6.61 0.66
N LEU A 97 -3.53 -6.46 1.98
CA LEU A 97 -3.93 -5.22 2.62
C LEU A 97 -2.97 -4.07 2.30
N LEU A 98 -1.66 -4.29 2.41
CA LEU A 98 -0.66 -3.27 2.09
C LEU A 98 -0.74 -2.85 0.62
N VAL A 99 -0.93 -3.81 -0.28
CA VAL A 99 -1.16 -3.55 -1.71
C VAL A 99 -2.41 -2.71 -1.91
N GLU A 100 -3.53 -3.10 -1.30
CA GLU A 100 -4.80 -2.41 -1.42
C GLU A 100 -4.71 -0.96 -0.93
N ILE A 101 -4.14 -0.73 0.26
CA ILE A 101 -3.96 0.62 0.81
C ILE A 101 -3.06 1.46 -0.12
N THR A 102 -1.98 0.86 -0.64
CA THR A 102 -1.03 1.54 -1.54
C THR A 102 -1.71 1.94 -2.84
N LEU A 103 -2.42 1.01 -3.49
CA LEU A 103 -3.11 1.28 -4.76
C LEU A 103 -4.24 2.30 -4.58
N HIS A 104 -5.04 2.21 -3.52
CA HIS A 104 -6.07 3.22 -3.23
C HIS A 104 -5.48 4.63 -3.08
N LYS A 105 -4.35 4.76 -2.37
CA LYS A 105 -3.66 6.05 -2.22
C LYS A 105 -3.08 6.56 -3.53
N LEU A 106 -2.49 5.65 -4.32
CA LEU A 106 -1.95 5.97 -5.64
C LEU A 106 -3.04 6.52 -6.55
N TYR A 107 -4.15 5.80 -6.70
CA TYR A 107 -5.25 6.23 -7.57
C TYR A 107 -5.87 7.55 -7.11
N ARG A 108 -6.06 7.75 -5.80
CA ARG A 108 -6.50 9.05 -5.27
C ARG A 108 -5.55 10.20 -5.64
N GLN A 109 -4.23 9.97 -5.67
CA GLN A 109 -3.26 10.98 -6.11
C GLN A 109 -3.32 11.21 -7.63
N VAL A 110 -3.45 10.14 -8.42
CA VAL A 110 -3.62 10.23 -9.88
C VAL A 110 -4.86 11.04 -10.23
N ASP A 111 -6.00 10.77 -9.59
CA ASP A 111 -7.27 11.43 -9.87
C ASP A 111 -7.22 12.92 -9.51
N ARG A 112 -6.61 13.27 -8.36
CA ARG A 112 -6.38 14.67 -7.97
C ARG A 112 -5.49 15.40 -8.97
N HIS A 113 -4.41 14.78 -9.45
CA HIS A 113 -3.56 15.37 -10.47
C HIS A 113 -4.28 15.57 -11.81
N ARG A 114 -5.15 14.63 -12.20
CA ARG A 114 -5.95 14.76 -13.42
C ARG A 114 -6.99 15.87 -13.30
N ALA A 115 -7.68 15.98 -12.17
CA ALA A 115 -8.64 17.03 -11.89
C ALA A 115 -7.99 18.43 -11.91
N ALA A 116 -6.85 18.60 -11.22
CA ALA A 116 -6.11 19.87 -11.19
C ALA A 116 -5.61 20.30 -12.57
N ARG A 117 -5.30 19.35 -13.48
CA ARG A 117 -4.94 19.70 -14.86
C ARG A 117 -6.14 20.15 -15.68
N ARG A 118 -7.33 19.57 -15.45
CA ARG A 118 -8.55 20.00 -16.16
C ARG A 118 -8.96 21.40 -15.76
N SER A 119 -8.85 21.78 -14.48
CA SER A 119 -9.16 23.15 -14.07
C SER A 119 -8.23 24.17 -14.72
N VAL A 120 -6.92 23.89 -14.75
CA VAL A 120 -5.93 24.77 -15.39
C VAL A 120 -6.15 24.87 -16.90
N ASP A 121 -6.47 23.76 -17.57
CA ASP A 121 -6.75 23.75 -19.02
C ASP A 121 -8.00 24.57 -19.37
N VAL A 122 -9.04 24.49 -18.51
CA VAL A 122 -10.24 25.32 -18.61
C VAL A 122 -9.88 26.80 -18.41
N GLU A 123 -9.14 27.16 -17.37
CA GLU A 123 -8.77 28.58 -17.10
C GLU A 123 -7.97 29.22 -18.24
N VAL A 124 -7.07 28.47 -18.90
CA VAL A 124 -6.29 28.97 -20.05
C VAL A 124 -7.17 29.16 -21.28
N ALA A 125 -8.16 28.28 -21.51
CA ALA A 125 -9.06 28.40 -22.66
C ALA A 125 -10.01 29.61 -22.58
N PHE A 126 -10.37 30.07 -21.37
CA PHE A 126 -11.23 31.24 -21.16
C PHE A 126 -10.47 32.59 -21.18
N ALA A 127 -9.14 32.60 -21.13
CA ALA A 127 -8.33 33.82 -21.13
C ALA A 127 -7.81 34.25 -22.53
N GLY A 128 -8.21 33.54 -23.59
CA GLY A 128 -7.68 33.73 -24.96
C GLY A 128 -8.60 34.45 -25.96
N ASP A 129 -9.77 34.93 -25.54
CA ASP A 129 -10.79 35.49 -26.46
C ASP A 129 -11.25 36.89 -26.02
N ASP A 130 -10.32 37.77 -25.67
CA ASP A 130 -10.60 39.21 -25.48
C ASP A 130 -9.45 40.03 -26.09
N SER A 131 -9.33 39.98 -27.42
CA SER A 131 -8.49 40.92 -28.17
C SER A 131 -9.05 41.10 -29.58
N SER A 132 -10.21 41.75 -29.64
CA SER A 132 -10.68 42.40 -30.86
C SER A 132 -11.68 43.49 -30.48
N VAL A 133 -11.16 44.69 -30.26
CA VAL A 133 -11.69 45.95 -30.80
C VAL A 133 -10.74 47.07 -30.36
N LEU A 134 -9.92 47.56 -31.28
CA LEU A 134 -9.66 48.98 -31.55
C LEU A 134 -8.86 49.10 -32.85
#